data_AF-A0AA40DX11-F1
#
_entry.id   AF-A0AA40DX11-F1
#
_cell.length_a   1.000
_cell.length_b   1.000
_cell.length_c   1.000
_cell.angle_alpha   90.00
_cell.angle_beta   90.00
_cell.angle_gamma   90.00
#
_symmetry.space_group_name_H-M   'P 1'
#
loop_
_entity.id
_entity.type
_entity.pdbx_description
1 polymer ?
#
loop_
_entity_poly.entity_id
_entity_poly.type
_entity_poly.pdbx_seq_one_letter_code
_entity_poly.pdbx_strand_id
1 'polypeptide(L)'
;MRPNNEPDDDAIVLAPDQASQVDRFREDLRLCETDTQRYGLCVQKRDELLDQHSGLQVLVAACEHVMSTECPEYRRRKQTKNRDSTPPLPTNKDDDAAQWDRFLGVATDGSKHLSALKEVVRCWGRDIVQHYQWASKRVKYWNQLRTTARRVPVWEEAVVGLNWSMLQRSRDIHRRPVKALVNPIEQADLDSLRTWSREDPF
;
A
#
# COMPACT_ATOMS: atom_id res chain seq x y z
N MET A 1 15.09 35.11 -0.37
CA MET A 1 14.27 33.91 -0.64
C MET A 1 14.68 32.83 0.34
N ARG A 2 13.80 32.40 1.24
CA ARG A 2 14.07 31.25 2.11
C ARG A 2 13.79 29.97 1.30
N PRO A 3 14.63 28.94 1.37
CA PRO A 3 14.27 27.65 0.80
C PRO A 3 13.13 27.07 1.65
N ASN A 4 11.98 26.82 1.02
CA ASN A 4 10.92 26.01 1.63
C ASN A 4 11.47 24.57 1.74
N ASN A 5 12.09 24.27 2.87
CA ASN A 5 12.35 22.91 3.30
C ASN A 5 11.06 22.32 3.89
N GLU A 6 9.98 22.28 3.10
CA GLU A 6 8.94 21.28 3.38
C GLU A 6 9.56 19.93 2.99
N PRO A 7 9.67 18.96 3.92
CA PRO A 7 10.16 17.64 3.58
C PRO A 7 9.29 17.11 2.46
N ASP A 8 9.94 16.63 1.40
CA ASP A 8 9.23 16.11 0.24
C ASP A 8 8.17 15.09 0.67
N ASP A 9 6.94 15.45 0.37
CA ASP A 9 5.73 14.93 0.99
C ASP A 9 5.49 13.45 0.61
N ASP A 10 6.18 12.98 -0.44
CA ASP A 10 6.14 11.60 -0.95
C ASP A 10 7.23 10.71 -0.31
N ALA A 11 8.39 11.27 0.08
CA ALA A 11 9.45 10.59 0.83
C ALA A 11 9.01 10.14 2.25
N ILE A 12 7.87 10.65 2.69
CA ILE A 12 7.23 10.29 3.96
C ILE A 12 6.53 8.92 3.88
N VAL A 13 6.09 8.51 2.68
CA VAL A 13 5.15 7.39 2.51
C VAL A 13 5.78 6.18 1.83
N LEU A 14 6.79 6.39 0.99
CA LEU A 14 7.46 5.32 0.26
C LEU A 14 8.33 4.45 1.18
N ALA A 15 8.52 3.17 0.81
CA ALA A 15 9.53 2.33 1.44
C ALA A 15 10.94 2.94 1.22
N PRO A 16 11.94 2.67 2.08
CA PRO A 16 13.25 3.33 2.00
C PRO A 16 13.94 3.19 0.63
N ASP A 17 13.82 2.03 0.00
CA ASP A 17 14.32 1.73 -1.33
C ASP A 17 13.58 2.52 -2.42
N GLN A 18 12.26 2.62 -2.31
CA GLN A 18 11.41 3.38 -3.24
C GLN A 18 11.65 4.89 -3.11
N ALA A 19 11.78 5.42 -1.89
CA ALA A 19 12.12 6.80 -1.63
C ALA A 19 13.49 7.14 -2.25
N SER A 20 14.49 6.29 -2.03
CA SER A 20 15.82 6.44 -2.62
C SER A 20 15.78 6.43 -4.15
N GLN A 21 14.89 5.64 -4.75
CA GLN A 21 14.72 5.60 -6.21
C GLN A 21 14.11 6.90 -6.76
N VAL A 22 13.15 7.49 -6.05
CA VAL A 22 12.54 8.78 -6.43
C VAL A 22 13.55 9.92 -6.27
N ASP A 23 14.30 9.95 -5.17
CA ASP A 23 15.29 10.99 -4.93
C ASP A 23 16.41 10.97 -5.98
N ARG A 24 16.90 9.78 -6.33
CA ARG A 24 17.86 9.62 -7.43
C ARG A 24 17.29 10.14 -8.76
N PHE A 25 16.05 9.79 -9.09
CA PHE A 25 15.43 10.26 -10.32
C PHE A 25 15.29 11.79 -10.35
N ARG A 26 15.00 12.44 -9.21
CA ARG A 26 14.98 13.90 -9.12
C ARG A 26 16.36 14.51 -9.32
N GLU A 27 17.39 13.91 -8.76
CA GLU A 27 18.77 14.34 -8.97
C GLU A 27 19.16 14.24 -10.44
N ASP A 28 18.85 13.12 -11.10
CA ASP A 28 19.11 12.91 -12.52
C ASP A 28 18.42 13.98 -13.39
N LEU A 29 17.16 14.33 -13.09
CA LEU A 29 16.42 15.40 -13.78
C LEU A 29 17.03 16.79 -13.57
N ARG A 30 17.57 17.06 -12.38
CA ARG A 30 18.25 18.32 -12.06
C ARG A 30 19.59 18.47 -12.77
N LEU A 31 20.26 17.34 -13.06
CA LEU A 31 21.53 17.30 -13.79
C LEU A 31 21.37 17.48 -15.31
N CYS A 32 20.17 17.29 -15.87
CA CYS A 32 19.92 17.58 -17.27
C CYS A 32 20.07 19.07 -17.58
N GLU A 33 20.72 19.38 -18.71
CA GLU A 33 20.92 20.75 -19.17
C GLU A 33 19.73 21.25 -20.01
N THR A 34 19.06 20.34 -20.73
CA THR A 34 17.98 20.68 -21.66
C THR A 34 16.67 19.96 -21.33
N ASP A 35 15.56 20.57 -21.73
CA ASP A 35 14.24 19.95 -21.57
C ASP A 35 14.08 18.68 -22.41
N THR A 36 14.78 18.57 -23.54
CA THR A 36 14.79 17.35 -24.36
C THR A 36 15.44 16.18 -23.60
N GLN A 37 16.53 16.44 -22.88
CA GLN A 37 17.16 15.41 -22.03
C GLN A 37 16.25 15.01 -20.86
N ARG A 38 15.62 16.00 -20.20
CA ARG A 38 14.64 15.72 -19.13
C ARG A 38 13.48 14.87 -19.64
N TYR A 39 12.94 15.22 -20.80
CA TYR A 39 11.87 14.45 -21.44
C TYR A 39 12.31 13.01 -21.76
N GLY A 40 13.52 12.83 -22.30
CA GLY A 40 14.10 11.51 -22.54
C GLY A 40 14.22 10.67 -21.27
N LEU A 41 14.71 11.25 -20.17
CA LEU A 41 14.76 10.56 -18.87
C LEU A 41 13.37 10.24 -18.32
N CYS A 42 12.39 11.12 -18.48
CA CYS A 42 11.01 10.84 -18.09
C CYS A 42 10.43 9.64 -18.85
N VAL A 43 10.66 9.58 -20.16
CA VAL A 43 10.22 8.45 -21.02
C VAL A 43 10.92 7.17 -20.60
N GLN A 44 12.23 7.20 -20.40
CA GLN A 44 12.97 6.02 -19.92
C GLN A 44 12.42 5.53 -18.57
N LYS A 45 12.20 6.45 -17.62
CA LYS A 45 11.70 6.08 -16.29
C LYS A 45 10.30 5.49 -16.34
N ARG A 46 9.47 6.03 -17.22
CA ARG A 46 8.14 5.50 -17.54
C ARG A 46 8.23 4.06 -18.03
N ASP A 47 9.05 3.81 -19.04
CA ASP A 47 9.18 2.50 -19.66
C ASP A 47 9.74 1.46 -18.67
N GLU A 48 10.71 1.83 -17.83
CA GLU A 48 11.21 0.99 -16.72
C GLU A 48 10.10 0.57 -15.73
N LEU A 49 9.20 1.49 -15.39
CA LEU A 49 8.08 1.20 -14.47
C LEU A 49 7.03 0.30 -15.15
N LEU A 50 6.79 0.49 -16.45
CA LEU A 50 5.91 -0.37 -17.24
C LEU A 50 6.44 -1.81 -17.34
N ASP A 51 7.74 -1.98 -17.53
CA ASP A 51 8.39 -3.30 -17.55
C ASP A 51 8.25 -4.02 -16.20
N GLN A 52 8.50 -3.31 -15.09
CA GLN A 52 8.32 -3.86 -13.74
C GLN A 52 6.87 -4.27 -13.48
N HIS A 53 5.91 -3.45 -13.91
CA HIS A 53 4.49 -3.78 -13.79
C HIS A 53 4.12 -5.03 -14.59
N SER A 54 4.59 -5.12 -15.84
CA SER A 54 4.36 -6.27 -16.71
C SER A 54 4.95 -7.54 -16.11
N GLY A 55 6.16 -7.47 -15.54
CA GLY A 55 6.77 -8.58 -14.81
C GLY A 55 5.92 -9.04 -13.61
N LEU A 56 5.37 -8.11 -12.83
CA LEU A 56 4.46 -8.44 -11.72
C LEU A 56 3.14 -9.07 -12.21
N GLN A 57 2.56 -8.60 -13.32
CA GLN A 57 1.36 -9.22 -13.88
C GLN A 57 1.60 -10.68 -14.28
N VAL A 58 2.73 -10.97 -14.92
CA VAL A 58 3.13 -12.34 -15.29
C VAL A 58 3.31 -13.20 -14.04
N LEU A 59 3.98 -12.69 -13.01
CA LEU A 59 4.16 -13.41 -11.74
C LEU A 59 2.82 -13.70 -11.07
N VAL A 60 1.92 -12.72 -11.00
CA VAL A 60 0.58 -12.89 -10.44
C VAL A 60 -0.20 -13.96 -11.22
N ALA A 61 -0.13 -13.95 -12.55
CA ALA A 61 -0.78 -14.96 -13.38
C ALA A 61 -0.22 -16.37 -13.12
N ALA A 62 1.11 -16.50 -12.98
CA ALA A 62 1.76 -17.76 -12.65
C ALA A 62 1.37 -18.26 -11.25
N CYS A 63 1.39 -17.39 -10.24
CA CYS A 63 0.94 -17.73 -8.88
C CYS A 63 -0.55 -18.11 -8.87
N GLU A 64 -1.40 -17.39 -9.60
CA GLU A 64 -2.83 -17.67 -9.69
C GLU A 64 -3.10 -19.03 -10.35
N HIS A 65 -2.30 -19.38 -11.36
CA HIS A 65 -2.33 -20.71 -11.97
C HIS A 65 -2.02 -21.78 -10.93
N VAL A 66 -0.89 -21.67 -10.22
CA VAL A 66 -0.49 -22.61 -9.15
C VAL A 66 -1.55 -22.69 -8.05
N MET A 67 -2.06 -21.55 -7.58
CA MET A 67 -3.12 -21.51 -6.56
C MET A 67 -4.39 -22.23 -7.05
N SER A 68 -4.73 -22.06 -8.33
CA SER A 68 -5.88 -22.74 -8.92
C SER A 68 -5.62 -24.22 -9.15
N THR A 69 -4.43 -24.65 -9.57
CA THR A 69 -4.11 -26.07 -9.83
C THR A 69 -3.98 -26.86 -8.53
N GLU A 70 -3.23 -26.32 -7.57
CA GLU A 70 -2.85 -27.02 -6.35
C GLU A 70 -3.87 -26.89 -5.21
N CYS A 71 -4.78 -25.91 -5.24
CA CYS A 71 -5.79 -25.71 -4.20
C CYS A 71 -7.23 -25.82 -4.73
N PRO A 72 -7.86 -27.01 -4.62
CA PRO A 72 -9.24 -27.22 -5.05
C PRO A 72 -10.26 -26.28 -4.39
N GLU A 73 -10.07 -25.97 -3.09
CA GLU A 73 -10.94 -25.05 -2.35
C GLU A 73 -10.84 -23.61 -2.87
N TYR A 74 -9.63 -23.15 -3.19
CA TYR A 74 -9.43 -21.83 -3.81
C TYR A 74 -10.12 -21.77 -5.18
N ARG A 75 -9.92 -22.79 -6.02
CA ARG A 75 -10.54 -22.91 -7.34
C ARG A 75 -12.07 -22.85 -7.25
N ARG A 76 -12.69 -23.64 -6.36
CA ARG A 76 -14.15 -23.68 -6.16
C ARG A 76 -14.71 -22.31 -5.77
N ARG A 77 -14.09 -21.64 -4.78
CA ARG A 77 -14.53 -20.32 -4.28
C ARG A 77 -14.39 -19.22 -5.33
N LYS A 78 -13.38 -19.30 -6.19
CA LYS A 78 -13.20 -18.37 -7.31
C LYS A 78 -14.29 -18.56 -8.38
N GLN A 79 -14.59 -19.79 -8.75
CA GLN A 79 -15.63 -20.11 -9.74
C GLN A 79 -17.03 -19.66 -9.29
N THR A 80 -17.33 -19.71 -7.99
CA THR A 80 -18.58 -19.19 -7.44
C THR A 80 -18.68 -17.67 -7.56
N LYS A 81 -17.59 -16.93 -7.34
CA LYS A 81 -17.54 -15.47 -7.49
C LYS A 81 -17.63 -15.00 -8.94
N ASN A 82 -17.02 -15.74 -9.87
CA ASN A 82 -17.02 -15.36 -11.29
C ASN A 82 -18.36 -15.62 -12.01
N ARG A 83 -19.32 -16.33 -11.40
CA ARG A 83 -20.66 -16.48 -11.98
C ARG A 83 -21.48 -15.19 -11.94
N ASP A 84 -21.13 -14.26 -11.06
CA ASP A 84 -21.83 -12.96 -10.89
C ASP A 84 -21.10 -11.79 -11.59
N SER A 85 -20.07 -12.05 -12.38
CA SER A 85 -19.29 -10.97 -13.03
C SER A 85 -18.89 -11.35 -14.44
N THR A 86 -19.45 -10.64 -15.43
CA THR A 86 -19.02 -10.67 -16.82
C THR A 86 -17.55 -10.24 -16.91
N PRO A 87 -16.63 -11.05 -17.44
CA PRO A 87 -15.25 -10.62 -17.64
C PRO A 87 -15.19 -9.64 -18.83
N PRO A 88 -14.50 -8.49 -18.73
CA PRO A 88 -14.11 -7.74 -19.91
C PRO A 88 -13.12 -8.59 -20.72
N LEU A 89 -13.33 -8.67 -22.04
CA LEU A 89 -12.40 -9.32 -22.96
C LEU A 89 -11.03 -8.61 -22.93
N PRO A 90 -9.91 -9.35 -23.05
CA PRO A 90 -8.62 -8.75 -23.27
C PRO A 90 -8.55 -8.29 -24.73
N THR A 91 -8.64 -6.98 -24.97
CA THR A 91 -8.38 -6.41 -26.28
C THR A 91 -6.86 -6.40 -26.48
N ASN A 92 -6.36 -7.43 -27.19
CA ASN A 92 -4.99 -7.47 -27.66
C ASN A 92 -4.74 -6.34 -28.66
N LYS A 93 -4.04 -5.30 -28.18
CA LYS A 93 -3.11 -4.38 -28.86
C LYS A 93 -3.06 -3.11 -28.00
N ASP A 94 -2.33 -3.17 -26.89
CA ASP A 94 -2.09 -2.00 -26.07
C ASP A 94 -0.95 -1.19 -26.71
N ASP A 95 -1.29 0.02 -27.14
CA ASP A 95 -0.34 1.12 -27.34
C ASP A 95 0.31 1.41 -25.98
N ASP A 96 1.64 1.50 -25.91
CA ASP A 96 2.36 1.80 -24.65
C ASP A 96 1.82 3.06 -23.98
N ALA A 97 1.27 4.01 -24.77
CA ALA A 97 0.55 5.17 -24.26
C ALA A 97 -0.74 4.81 -23.54
N ALA A 98 -1.55 3.89 -24.06
CA ALA A 98 -2.78 3.42 -23.43
C ALA A 98 -2.50 2.56 -22.18
N GLN A 99 -1.42 1.77 -22.19
CA GLN A 99 -0.96 1.05 -21.00
C GLN A 99 -0.48 2.03 -19.93
N TRP A 100 0.24 3.08 -20.31
CA TRP A 100 0.63 4.17 -19.42
C TRP A 100 -0.57 4.94 -18.87
N ASP A 101 -1.59 5.22 -19.65
CA ASP A 101 -2.82 5.88 -19.18
C ASP A 101 -3.58 5.04 -18.15
N ARG A 102 -3.64 3.71 -18.35
CA ARG A 102 -4.16 2.78 -17.32
C ARG A 102 -3.30 2.82 -16.05
N PHE A 103 -1.98 2.90 -16.20
CA PHE A 103 -1.05 3.05 -15.08
C PHE A 103 -1.21 4.41 -14.38
N LEU A 104 -1.48 5.49 -15.10
CA LEU A 104 -1.83 6.80 -14.54
C LEU A 104 -3.14 6.73 -13.76
N GLY A 105 -4.11 5.94 -14.21
CA GLY A 105 -5.31 5.60 -13.42
C GLY A 105 -4.96 4.95 -12.09
N VAL A 106 -4.06 3.94 -12.10
CA VAL A 106 -3.52 3.29 -10.90
C VAL A 106 -2.74 4.29 -10.02
N ALA A 107 -1.97 5.21 -10.61
CA ALA A 107 -1.24 6.26 -9.91
C ALA A 107 -2.17 7.31 -9.29
N THR A 108 -3.31 7.61 -9.94
CA THR A 108 -4.33 8.52 -9.42
C THR A 108 -5.02 7.91 -8.20
N ASP A 109 -5.30 6.61 -8.22
CA ASP A 109 -5.72 5.89 -7.03
C ASP A 109 -4.59 5.85 -5.99
N GLY A 110 -3.34 5.62 -6.42
CA GLY A 110 -2.12 5.75 -5.60
C GLY A 110 -2.03 7.09 -4.86
N SER A 111 -2.38 8.20 -5.51
CA SER A 111 -2.42 9.54 -4.89
C SER A 111 -3.45 9.63 -3.75
N LYS A 112 -4.63 9.00 -3.91
CA LYS A 112 -5.60 8.87 -2.81
C LYS A 112 -5.04 8.02 -1.66
N HIS A 113 -4.26 6.99 -1.97
CA HIS A 113 -3.55 6.19 -0.95
C HIS A 113 -2.51 7.02 -0.21
N LEU A 114 -1.68 7.79 -0.93
CA LEU A 114 -0.69 8.70 -0.36
C LEU A 114 -1.35 9.72 0.57
N SER A 115 -2.49 10.29 0.17
CA SER A 115 -3.26 11.22 1.02
C SER A 115 -3.75 10.58 2.32
N ALA A 116 -4.26 9.35 2.27
CA ALA A 116 -4.66 8.61 3.47
C ALA A 116 -3.47 8.32 4.40
N LEU A 117 -2.32 8.00 3.81
CA LEU A 117 -1.07 7.73 4.49
C LEU A 117 -0.50 8.97 5.20
N LYS A 118 -0.48 10.12 4.51
CA LYS A 118 -0.09 11.41 5.09
C LYS A 118 -0.90 11.73 6.34
N GLU A 119 -2.18 11.38 6.34
CA GLU A 119 -3.03 11.61 7.51
C GLU A 119 -2.70 10.69 8.69
N VAL A 120 -2.39 9.41 8.42
CA VAL A 120 -1.92 8.50 9.49
C VAL A 120 -0.58 8.97 10.05
N VAL A 121 0.33 9.44 9.20
CA VAL A 121 1.61 10.04 9.63
C VAL A 121 1.37 11.27 10.50
N ARG A 122 0.39 12.12 10.16
CA ARG A 122 0.03 13.28 10.98
C ARG A 122 -0.45 12.89 12.38
N CYS A 123 -1.15 11.76 12.52
CA CYS A 123 -1.64 11.29 13.81
C CYS A 123 -0.54 10.58 14.61
N TRP A 124 0.12 9.59 14.02
CA TRP A 124 0.97 8.64 14.76
C TRP A 124 2.46 8.77 14.50
N GLY A 125 2.88 9.68 13.63
CA GLY A 125 4.29 9.87 13.30
C GLY A 125 4.79 8.98 12.17
N ARG A 126 5.85 9.45 11.50
CA ARG A 126 6.46 8.80 10.34
C ARG A 126 7.21 7.53 10.72
N ASP A 127 7.95 7.60 11.81
CA ASP A 127 8.72 6.49 12.38
C ASP A 127 7.84 5.28 12.67
N ILE A 128 6.63 5.49 13.19
CA ILE A 128 5.65 4.42 13.44
C ILE A 128 5.14 3.81 12.13
N VAL A 129 4.72 4.64 11.17
CA VAL A 129 4.22 4.16 9.86
C VAL A 129 5.28 3.34 9.12
N GLN A 130 6.54 3.77 9.21
CA GLN A 130 7.67 3.06 8.62
C GLN A 130 8.04 1.79 9.39
N HIS A 131 8.06 1.86 10.72
CA HIS A 131 8.35 0.71 11.59
C HIS A 131 7.39 -0.45 11.28
N TYR A 132 6.08 -0.19 11.17
CA TYR A 132 5.09 -1.21 10.82
C TYR A 132 4.92 -1.43 9.31
N GLN A 133 5.77 -0.80 8.48
CA GLN A 133 5.78 -0.91 7.02
C GLN A 133 4.37 -0.81 6.42
N TRP A 134 3.53 0.05 6.99
CA TRP A 134 2.13 0.07 6.58
C TRP A 134 2.03 0.37 5.10
N ALA A 135 2.96 1.19 4.53
CA ALA A 135 3.06 1.61 3.13
C ALA A 135 2.79 0.49 2.10
N SER A 136 3.17 -0.74 2.45
CA SER A 136 3.04 -1.95 1.61
C SER A 136 1.66 -2.65 1.67
N LYS A 137 0.73 -2.19 2.51
CA LYS A 137 -0.55 -2.88 2.77
C LYS A 137 -1.60 -2.56 1.70
N ARG A 138 -2.65 -3.39 1.65
CA ARG A 138 -3.76 -3.26 0.70
C ARG A 138 -4.69 -2.10 1.05
N VAL A 139 -5.33 -1.49 0.05
CA VAL A 139 -6.31 -0.38 0.14
C VAL A 139 -7.28 -0.51 1.31
N LYS A 140 -7.90 -1.69 1.48
CA LYS A 140 -8.87 -1.92 2.55
C LYS A 140 -8.26 -1.71 3.94
N TYR A 141 -7.04 -2.18 4.15
CA TYR A 141 -6.32 -2.00 5.41
C TYR A 141 -6.10 -0.51 5.71
N TRP A 142 -5.79 0.28 4.69
CA TRP A 142 -5.56 1.72 4.83
C TRP A 142 -6.78 2.52 5.20
N ASN A 143 -7.91 2.27 4.54
CA ASN A 143 -9.15 2.97 4.87
C ASN A 143 -9.51 2.75 6.34
N GLN A 144 -9.25 1.54 6.84
CA GLN A 144 -9.41 1.18 8.24
C GLN A 144 -8.39 1.91 9.12
N LEU A 145 -7.10 1.83 8.79
CA LEU A 145 -6.01 2.46 9.51
C LEU A 145 -6.21 3.98 9.65
N ARG A 146 -6.57 4.66 8.55
CA ARG A 146 -6.90 6.09 8.52
C ARG A 146 -8.08 6.41 9.43
N THR A 147 -9.14 5.61 9.36
CA THR A 147 -10.34 5.81 10.17
C THR A 147 -10.03 5.64 11.66
N THR A 148 -9.22 4.64 11.99
CA THR A 148 -8.79 4.37 13.36
C THR A 148 -7.86 5.45 13.88
N ALA A 149 -6.87 5.89 13.08
CA ALA A 149 -5.95 6.99 13.44
C ALA A 149 -6.68 8.32 13.67
N ARG A 150 -7.74 8.61 12.90
CA ARG A 150 -8.59 9.78 13.17
C ARG A 150 -9.32 9.70 14.51
N ARG A 151 -9.72 8.49 14.93
CA ARG A 151 -10.53 8.27 16.12
C ARG A 151 -9.69 8.20 17.38
N VAL A 152 -8.49 7.61 17.28
CA VAL A 152 -7.50 7.52 18.37
C VAL A 152 -6.20 8.15 17.84
N PRO A 153 -6.11 9.49 17.78
CA PRO A 153 -4.99 10.17 17.15
C PRO A 153 -3.69 10.13 17.96
N VAL A 154 -3.77 9.87 19.27
CA VAL A 154 -2.60 9.77 20.14
C VAL A 154 -2.03 8.35 20.04
N TRP A 155 -0.78 8.22 19.59
CA TRP A 155 -0.17 6.91 19.35
C TRP A 155 -0.03 6.08 20.63
N GLU A 156 0.32 6.70 21.75
CA GLU A 156 0.48 6.05 23.05
C GLU A 156 -0.82 5.40 23.53
N GLU A 157 -1.97 5.97 23.14
CA GLU A 157 -3.28 5.41 23.43
C GLU A 157 -3.63 4.30 22.43
N ALA A 158 -3.37 4.54 21.13
CA ALA A 158 -3.60 3.56 20.08
C ALA A 158 -2.81 2.26 20.31
N VAL A 159 -1.55 2.35 20.70
CA VAL A 159 -0.69 1.18 20.92
C VAL A 159 -1.16 0.32 22.08
N VAL A 160 -1.75 0.91 23.13
CA VAL A 160 -2.34 0.15 24.25
C VAL A 160 -3.53 -0.66 23.76
N GLY A 161 -4.46 -0.04 23.04
CA GLY A 161 -5.63 -0.75 22.49
C GLY A 161 -5.26 -1.81 21.45
N LEU A 162 -4.26 -1.53 20.59
CA LEU A 162 -3.75 -2.51 19.62
C LEU A 162 -3.09 -3.70 20.31
N ASN A 163 -2.25 -3.47 21.31
CA ASN A 163 -1.60 -4.54 22.07
C ASN A 163 -2.62 -5.39 22.82
N TRP A 164 -3.66 -4.77 23.40
CA TRP A 164 -4.75 -5.50 24.02
C TRP A 164 -5.50 -6.38 23.00
N SER A 165 -5.85 -5.84 21.83
CA SER A 165 -6.51 -6.63 20.78
C SER A 165 -5.66 -7.81 20.34
N MET A 166 -4.36 -7.59 20.11
CA MET A 166 -3.44 -8.66 19.72
C MET A 166 -3.30 -9.72 20.82
N LEU A 167 -3.28 -9.31 22.10
CA LEU A 167 -3.29 -10.21 23.24
C LEU A 167 -4.57 -11.07 23.27
N GLN A 168 -5.74 -10.45 23.10
CA GLN A 168 -7.01 -11.19 23.02
C GLN A 168 -7.00 -12.19 21.86
N ARG A 169 -6.51 -11.75 20.70
CA ARG A 169 -6.38 -12.61 19.53
C ARG A 169 -5.44 -13.79 19.77
N SER A 170 -4.35 -13.59 20.52
CA SER A 170 -3.40 -14.67 20.83
C SER A 170 -3.98 -15.75 21.75
N ARG A 171 -4.98 -15.38 22.57
CA ARG A 171 -5.66 -16.28 23.50
C ARG A 171 -6.84 -17.04 22.88
N ASP A 172 -7.38 -16.52 21.79
CA ASP A 172 -8.51 -17.12 21.08
C ASP A 172 -8.01 -18.14 20.03
N ILE A 173 -8.24 -19.43 20.30
CA ILE A 173 -7.86 -20.56 19.44
C ILE A 173 -8.50 -20.46 18.05
N HIS A 174 -9.63 -19.77 17.92
CA HIS A 174 -10.35 -19.62 16.65
C HIS A 174 -9.89 -18.42 15.82
N ARG A 175 -9.03 -17.55 16.37
CA ARG A 175 -8.49 -16.41 15.63
C ARG A 175 -7.10 -16.70 15.07
N ARG A 176 -6.70 -15.86 14.11
CA ARG A 176 -5.38 -15.98 13.48
C ARG A 176 -4.30 -15.69 14.52
N PRO A 177 -3.27 -16.55 14.63
CA PRO A 177 -2.19 -16.33 15.58
C PRO A 177 -1.42 -15.05 15.23
N VAL A 178 -0.87 -14.41 16.27
CA VAL A 178 0.00 -13.24 16.10
C VAL A 178 1.26 -13.67 15.36
N LYS A 179 1.51 -13.05 14.20
CA LYS A 179 2.65 -13.39 13.35
C LYS A 179 3.92 -12.71 13.85
N ALA A 180 5.04 -13.43 13.81
CA ALA A 180 6.37 -12.85 14.01
C ALA A 180 6.82 -12.09 12.75
N LEU A 181 6.08 -11.05 12.39
CA LEU A 181 6.38 -10.14 11.28
C LEU A 181 6.62 -8.74 11.83
N VAL A 182 7.32 -7.92 11.05
CA VAL A 182 7.51 -6.48 11.33
C VAL A 182 6.18 -5.77 11.63
N ASN A 183 5.09 -6.24 11.01
CA ASN A 183 3.74 -5.78 11.31
C ASN A 183 2.82 -6.94 11.71
N PRO A 184 2.59 -7.12 13.02
CA PRO A 184 1.68 -8.14 13.54
C PRO A 184 0.20 -7.70 13.56
N ILE A 185 -0.10 -6.42 13.27
CA ILE A 185 -1.44 -5.84 13.39
C ILE A 185 -2.29 -6.24 12.18
N GLU A 186 -3.41 -6.92 12.41
CA GLU A 186 -4.38 -7.25 11.36
C GLU A 186 -5.59 -6.30 11.37
N GLN A 187 -6.43 -6.40 10.35
CA GLN A 187 -7.65 -5.57 10.21
C GLN A 187 -8.56 -5.67 11.44
N ALA A 188 -8.69 -6.87 12.03
CA ALA A 188 -9.50 -7.09 13.22
C ALA A 188 -9.02 -6.26 14.42
N ASP A 189 -7.72 -6.01 14.54
CA ASP A 189 -7.18 -5.20 15.65
C ASP A 189 -7.50 -3.72 15.46
N LEU A 190 -7.45 -3.24 14.21
CA LEU A 190 -7.86 -1.87 13.87
C LEU A 190 -9.36 -1.66 14.11
N ASP A 191 -10.17 -2.68 13.88
CA ASP A 191 -11.61 -2.68 14.18
C ASP A 191 -11.88 -2.64 15.69
N SER A 192 -11.19 -3.48 16.46
CA SER A 192 -11.30 -3.47 17.92
C SER A 192 -10.84 -2.13 18.52
N LEU A 193 -9.76 -1.54 18.01
CA LEU A 193 -9.30 -0.22 18.44
C LEU A 193 -10.34 0.87 18.16
N ARG A 194 -11.11 0.76 17.07
CA ARG A 194 -12.16 1.74 16.74
C ARG A 194 -13.27 1.78 17.79
N THR A 195 -13.57 0.64 18.40
CA THR A 195 -14.59 0.52 19.46
C THR A 195 -14.03 0.63 20.86
N TRP A 196 -12.72 0.77 21.00
CA TRP A 196 -12.03 0.80 22.28
C TRP A 196 -12.31 2.12 23.02
N SER A 197 -12.60 2.00 24.32
CA SER A 197 -12.68 3.11 25.26
C SER A 197 -11.72 2.83 26.40
N ARG A 198 -10.95 3.84 26.81
CA ARG A 198 -10.01 3.76 27.94
C ARG A 198 -10.71 3.46 29.29
N GLU A 199 -12.04 3.56 29.31
CA GLU A 199 -12.86 3.28 30.49
C GLU A 199 -12.96 1.80 30.85
N ASP A 200 -12.52 0.86 30.01
CA ASP A 200 -12.37 -0.55 30.40
C ASP A 200 -11.01 -0.74 31.11
N PRO A 201 -10.98 -0.74 32.46
CA PRO A 201 -9.75 -0.75 33.22
C PRO A 201 -9.43 -2.21 33.56
N PHE A 202 -8.42 -2.76 32.89
CA PHE A 202 -7.77 -4.03 33.23
C PHE A 202 -8.63 -5.30 33.14
#